data_AF-A0A920NB59-F1
#
_entry.id   AF-A0A920NB59-F1
#
_cell.length_a   1.000
_cell.length_b   1.000
_cell.length_c   1.000
_cell.angle_alpha   90.00
_cell.angle_beta   90.00
_cell.angle_gamma   90.00
#
_symmetry.space_group_name_H-M   'P 1'
#
loop_
_entity.id
_entity.type
_entity.pdbx_description
1 polymer ?
#
loop_
_entity_poly.entity_id
_entity_poly.type
_entity_poly.pdbx_seq_one_letter_code
_entity_poly.pdbx_strand_id
1 'polypeptide(L)'
;MNKAQNGLSVAFDLPTQTGYDSDHPMASGEIGRTGVPVSTLADMEILFDAIPLDKVSTSMTINSTASILLALYVAVAKRQGVKPESLSGTIQNDILKEYIARGTYIYPPEASKKLVTDTFSYCADNIPRWNTISISGYHMSEAGGNAVQELAFTFSIPLLILRLP
;
A
#
# COMPACT_ATOMS: atom_id res chain seq x y z
N MET A 1 -22.45 3.15 4.33
CA MET A 1 -21.70 4.34 4.79
C MET A 1 -22.68 5.48 5.08
N ASN A 2 -22.72 5.99 6.31
CA ASN A 2 -23.49 7.19 6.64
C ASN A 2 -22.78 8.45 6.10
N LYS A 3 -23.56 9.40 5.59
CA LYS A 3 -23.17 10.59 4.83
C LYS A 3 -22.12 11.46 5.56
N ALA A 4 -20.83 11.29 5.27
CA ALA A 4 -19.78 12.29 5.54
C ALA A 4 -18.39 11.89 5.01
N GLN A 5 -18.10 10.59 4.87
CA GLN A 5 -16.75 10.13 4.55
C GLN A 5 -16.62 9.78 3.07
N ASN A 6 -15.97 10.66 2.30
CA ASN A 6 -15.68 10.47 0.87
C ASN A 6 -14.40 9.64 0.63
N GLY A 7 -13.75 9.17 1.70
CA GLY A 7 -12.52 8.39 1.63
C GLY A 7 -12.47 7.24 2.64
N LEU A 8 -11.91 6.12 2.21
CA LEU A 8 -11.68 4.92 3.01
C LEU A 8 -10.18 4.77 3.28
N SER A 9 -9.84 4.23 4.45
CA SER A 9 -8.46 3.87 4.80
C SER A 9 -8.45 2.42 5.25
N VAL A 10 -7.58 1.61 4.65
CA VAL A 10 -7.44 0.18 4.92
C VAL A 10 -6.08 -0.08 5.55
N ALA A 11 -6.11 -0.72 6.73
CA ALA A 11 -4.94 -1.27 7.40
C ALA A 11 -4.99 -2.80 7.31
N PHE A 12 -3.88 -3.41 6.90
CA PHE A 12 -3.76 -4.85 6.72
C PHE A 12 -3.07 -5.50 7.91
N ASP A 13 -3.31 -6.78 8.13
CA ASP A 13 -2.58 -7.53 9.15
C ASP A 13 -1.10 -7.72 8.80
N LEU A 14 -0.30 -8.18 9.78
CA LEU A 14 1.13 -8.37 9.58
C LEU A 14 1.46 -9.43 8.50
N PRO A 15 0.79 -10.59 8.42
CA PRO A 15 0.97 -11.55 7.34
C PRO A 15 0.80 -10.93 5.94
N THR A 16 -0.30 -10.21 5.70
CA THR A 16 -0.56 -9.54 4.43
C THR A 16 0.52 -8.49 4.10
N GLN A 17 0.98 -7.74 5.12
CA GLN A 17 2.07 -6.76 4.96
C GLN A 17 3.41 -7.41 4.61
N THR A 18 3.66 -8.62 5.12
CA THR A 18 4.92 -9.35 4.96
C THR A 18 4.87 -10.43 3.88
N GLY A 19 3.76 -10.52 3.13
CA GLY A 19 3.62 -11.40 1.98
C GLY A 19 3.37 -12.87 2.30
N TYR A 20 2.81 -13.15 3.48
CA TYR A 20 2.39 -14.49 3.88
C TYR A 20 0.88 -14.64 3.77
N ASP A 21 0.46 -15.79 3.23
CA ASP A 21 -0.92 -16.24 3.31
C ASP A 21 -1.29 -16.62 4.74
N SER A 22 -2.59 -16.61 5.04
CA SER A 22 -3.12 -16.84 6.39
C SER A 22 -2.84 -18.25 6.92
N ASP A 23 -2.57 -19.23 6.05
CA ASP A 23 -2.22 -20.60 6.43
C ASP A 23 -0.70 -20.84 6.55
N HIS A 24 0.12 -19.82 6.25
CA HIS A 24 1.57 -19.94 6.34
C HIS A 24 2.01 -20.05 7.82
N PRO A 25 2.97 -20.92 8.18
CA PRO A 25 3.42 -21.09 9.57
C PRO A 25 3.88 -19.79 10.25
N MET A 26 4.51 -18.87 9.51
CA MET A 26 4.95 -17.56 10.03
C MET A 26 3.79 -16.59 10.30
N ALA A 27 2.58 -16.86 9.79
CA ALA A 27 1.41 -16.03 10.02
C ALA A 27 0.70 -16.36 11.34
N SER A 28 0.94 -17.54 11.90
CA SER A 28 0.26 -18.04 13.10
C SER A 28 0.34 -17.04 14.26
N GLY A 29 -0.82 -16.64 14.77
CA GLY A 29 -0.96 -15.69 15.89
C GLY A 29 -1.02 -14.20 15.48
N GLU A 30 -0.78 -13.88 14.22
CA GLU A 30 -0.79 -12.50 13.69
C GLU A 30 -1.94 -12.23 12.71
N ILE A 31 -2.62 -13.28 12.24
CA ILE A 31 -3.77 -13.20 11.32
C ILE A 31 -4.86 -12.32 11.92
N GLY A 32 -5.23 -11.25 11.23
CA GLY A 32 -6.29 -10.33 11.66
C GLY A 32 -6.00 -9.51 12.92
N ARG A 33 -4.79 -9.61 13.50
CA ARG A 33 -4.48 -9.00 14.80
C ARG A 33 -4.36 -7.48 14.74
N THR A 34 -3.77 -6.96 13.66
CA THR A 34 -3.48 -5.52 13.49
C THR A 34 -4.22 -4.87 12.32
N GLY A 35 -5.02 -5.63 11.59
CA GLY A 35 -5.71 -5.18 10.39
C GLY A 35 -6.46 -6.29 9.69
N VAL A 36 -6.96 -6.04 8.49
CA VAL A 36 -7.69 -7.05 7.71
C VAL A 36 -6.71 -8.07 7.08
N PRO A 37 -6.95 -9.39 7.22
CA PRO A 37 -6.23 -10.41 6.47
C PRO A 37 -6.68 -10.41 5.01
N VAL A 38 -5.74 -10.42 4.08
CA VAL A 38 -5.99 -10.59 2.64
C VAL A 38 -4.98 -11.57 2.07
N SER A 39 -5.45 -12.76 1.70
CA SER A 39 -4.62 -13.78 1.04
C SER A 39 -5.03 -13.98 -0.43
N THR A 40 -6.26 -13.58 -0.79
CA THR A 40 -6.84 -13.85 -2.11
C THR A 40 -7.63 -12.67 -2.66
N LEU A 41 -8.03 -12.78 -3.94
CA LEU A 41 -8.99 -11.86 -4.53
C LEU A 41 -10.36 -11.93 -3.83
N ALA A 42 -10.78 -13.11 -3.37
CA ALA A 42 -12.08 -13.26 -2.68
C ALA A 42 -12.14 -12.44 -1.38
N ASP A 43 -11.03 -12.35 -0.65
CA ASP A 43 -10.95 -11.52 0.56
C ASP A 43 -11.12 -10.03 0.23
N MET A 44 -10.50 -9.57 -0.87
CA MET A 44 -10.64 -8.20 -1.36
C MET A 44 -12.05 -7.91 -1.87
N GLU A 45 -12.73 -8.89 -2.48
CA GLU A 45 -14.13 -8.75 -2.88
C GLU A 45 -15.04 -8.57 -1.69
N ILE A 46 -14.84 -9.35 -0.63
CA ILE A 46 -15.59 -9.24 0.63
C ILE A 46 -15.31 -7.87 1.27
N LEU A 47 -14.04 -7.45 1.34
CA LEU A 47 -13.63 -6.18 1.94
C LEU A 47 -14.30 -4.96 1.27
N PHE A 48 -14.48 -5.01 -0.04
CA PHE A 48 -15.06 -3.92 -0.83
C PHE A 48 -16.49 -4.20 -1.31
N ASP A 49 -17.17 -5.19 -0.74
CA ASP A 49 -18.56 -5.48 -1.08
C ASP A 49 -19.46 -4.29 -0.75
N ALA A 50 -20.39 -3.99 -1.65
CA ALA A 50 -21.26 -2.82 -1.61
C ALA A 50 -20.56 -1.44 -1.53
N ILE A 51 -19.23 -1.36 -1.75
CA ILE A 51 -18.49 -0.11 -1.83
C ILE A 51 -18.30 0.28 -3.31
N PRO A 52 -18.91 1.40 -3.77
CA PRO A 52 -18.73 1.86 -5.15
C PRO A 52 -17.34 2.48 -5.36
N LEU A 53 -16.40 1.70 -5.89
CA LEU A 53 -14.99 2.09 -6.03
C LEU A 53 -14.74 3.26 -7.01
N ASP A 54 -15.73 3.62 -7.82
CA ASP A 54 -15.72 4.80 -8.69
C ASP A 54 -16.10 6.11 -7.97
N LYS A 55 -16.67 6.01 -6.75
CA LYS A 55 -17.21 7.15 -5.98
C LYS A 55 -16.47 7.43 -4.69
N VAL A 56 -15.58 6.54 -4.27
CA VAL A 56 -14.85 6.63 -3.01
C VAL A 56 -13.36 6.59 -3.28
N SER A 57 -12.60 7.47 -2.62
CA SER A 57 -11.14 7.40 -2.65
C SER A 57 -10.63 6.41 -1.61
N THR A 58 -9.79 5.45 -1.99
CA THR A 58 -9.29 4.41 -1.08
C THR A 58 -7.80 4.59 -0.79
N SER A 59 -7.44 4.73 0.47
CA SER A 59 -6.05 4.68 0.95
C SER A 59 -5.74 3.30 1.51
N MET A 60 -4.63 2.70 1.09
CA MET A 60 -4.14 1.41 1.54
C MET A 60 -2.76 1.60 2.19
N THR A 61 -2.68 1.41 3.51
CA THR A 61 -1.42 1.46 4.26
C THR A 61 -0.65 0.14 4.08
N ILE A 62 0.00 0.01 2.92
CA ILE A 62 0.69 -1.19 2.48
C ILE A 62 1.97 -0.81 1.72
N ASN A 63 3.04 -1.59 1.88
CA ASN A 63 4.37 -1.27 1.33
C ASN A 63 4.94 -2.43 0.51
N SER A 64 5.53 -3.44 1.13
CA SER A 64 6.22 -4.53 0.42
C SER A 64 5.36 -5.31 -0.56
N THR A 65 4.07 -5.46 -0.24
CA THR A 65 3.06 -6.12 -1.07
C THR A 65 2.17 -5.12 -1.81
N ALA A 66 2.50 -3.83 -1.82
CA ALA A 66 1.61 -2.77 -2.32
C ALA A 66 1.17 -2.97 -3.78
N SER A 67 2.08 -3.41 -4.65
CA SER A 67 1.76 -3.71 -6.05
C SER A 67 0.76 -4.86 -6.19
N ILE A 68 0.86 -5.88 -5.34
CA ILE A 68 -0.04 -7.03 -5.30
C ILE A 68 -1.43 -6.58 -4.84
N LEU A 69 -1.52 -5.85 -3.72
CA LEU A 69 -2.80 -5.38 -3.19
C LEU A 69 -3.47 -4.37 -4.14
N LEU A 70 -2.69 -3.53 -4.82
CA LEU A 70 -3.20 -2.67 -5.89
C LEU A 70 -3.77 -3.49 -7.06
N ALA A 71 -3.08 -4.55 -7.49
CA ALA A 71 -3.57 -5.43 -8.55
C ALA A 71 -4.88 -6.13 -8.16
N LEU A 72 -5.00 -6.61 -6.92
CA LEU A 72 -6.25 -7.16 -6.40
C LEU A 72 -7.37 -6.11 -6.35
N TYR A 73 -7.06 -4.90 -5.87
CA TYR A 73 -8.02 -3.78 -5.84
C TYR A 73 -8.56 -3.44 -7.24
N VAL A 74 -7.68 -3.40 -8.25
CA VAL A 74 -8.06 -3.20 -9.65
C VAL A 74 -8.92 -4.36 -10.18
N ALA A 75 -8.61 -5.60 -9.80
CA ALA A 75 -9.41 -6.75 -10.18
C ALA A 75 -10.83 -6.70 -9.59
N VAL A 76 -10.97 -6.29 -8.33
CA VAL A 76 -12.29 -6.04 -7.71
C VAL A 76 -13.05 -4.94 -8.46
N ALA A 77 -12.39 -3.82 -8.77
CA ALA A 77 -13.00 -2.74 -9.53
C ALA A 77 -13.54 -3.22 -10.89
N LYS A 78 -12.76 -4.01 -11.62
CA LYS A 78 -13.19 -4.62 -12.89
C LYS A 78 -14.40 -5.54 -12.71
N ARG A 79 -14.45 -6.34 -11.63
CA ARG A 79 -15.61 -7.19 -11.32
C ARG A 79 -16.87 -6.40 -10.97
N GLN A 80 -16.71 -5.21 -10.38
CA GLN A 80 -17.80 -4.26 -10.15
C GLN A 80 -18.21 -3.47 -11.42
N GLY A 81 -17.54 -3.69 -12.56
CA GLY A 81 -17.77 -2.94 -13.80
C GLY A 81 -17.17 -1.52 -13.80
N VAL A 82 -16.30 -1.21 -12.83
CA VAL A 82 -15.58 0.06 -12.73
C VAL A 82 -14.32 0.01 -13.58
N LYS A 83 -14.15 1.01 -14.44
CA LYS A 83 -12.93 1.12 -15.26
C LYS A 83 -11.75 1.60 -14.40
N PRO A 84 -10.52 1.09 -14.60
CA PRO A 84 -9.35 1.47 -13.80
C PRO A 84 -9.11 2.99 -13.75
N GLU A 85 -9.38 3.72 -14.84
CA GLU A 85 -9.17 5.17 -14.91
C GLU A 85 -10.11 5.95 -14.00
N SER A 86 -11.20 5.30 -13.56
CA SER A 86 -12.16 5.84 -12.61
C SER A 86 -11.79 5.57 -11.15
N LEU A 87 -10.74 4.80 -10.87
CA LEU A 87 -10.27 4.61 -9.51
C LEU A 87 -9.53 5.86 -9.02
N SER A 88 -9.73 6.22 -7.75
CA SER A 88 -8.92 7.20 -7.04
C SER A 88 -8.52 6.63 -5.69
N GLY A 89 -7.30 6.91 -5.27
CA GLY A 89 -6.79 6.33 -4.05
C GLY A 89 -5.30 6.54 -3.87
N THR A 90 -4.76 5.88 -2.86
CA THR A 90 -3.35 5.95 -2.48
C THR A 90 -2.90 4.57 -1.99
N ILE A 91 -1.73 4.12 -2.43
CA ILE A 91 -0.96 3.10 -1.69
C ILE A 91 0.18 3.79 -0.97
N GLN A 92 0.56 3.31 0.22
CA GLN A 92 1.71 3.90 0.91
C GLN A 92 3.00 3.70 0.11
N ASN A 93 3.34 2.46 -0.25
CA ASN A 93 4.41 2.12 -1.20
C ASN A 93 5.77 2.80 -0.94
N ASP A 94 6.01 3.20 0.31
CA ASP A 94 7.25 3.84 0.76
C ASP A 94 8.11 2.75 1.38
N ILE A 95 8.86 2.04 0.53
CA ILE A 95 9.64 0.88 0.97
C ILE A 95 10.92 1.29 1.70
N LEU A 96 11.53 2.43 1.40
CA LEU A 96 12.82 2.79 1.99
C LEU A 96 12.71 3.02 3.50
N LYS A 97 11.60 3.60 3.97
CA LYS A 97 11.33 3.71 5.42
C LYS A 97 11.17 2.35 6.11
N GLU A 98 10.79 1.29 5.39
CA GLU A 98 10.68 -0.05 5.98
C GLU A 98 12.04 -0.57 6.40
N TYR A 99 13.09 -0.32 5.62
CA TYR A 99 14.46 -0.72 6.00
C TYR A 99 15.04 0.09 7.15
N ILE A 100 14.60 1.35 7.30
CA ILE A 100 15.17 2.29 8.27
C ILE A 100 14.46 2.21 9.63
N ALA A 101 13.13 2.03 9.64
CA ALA A 101 12.33 2.26 10.84
C ALA A 101 11.30 1.17 11.19
N ARG A 102 10.71 0.48 10.20
CA ARG A 102 9.48 -0.31 10.42
C ARG A 102 9.61 -1.82 10.23
N GLY A 103 10.55 -2.29 9.42
CA GLY A 103 10.95 -3.69 9.35
C GLY A 103 10.04 -4.64 8.57
N THR A 104 9.04 -4.16 7.82
CA THR A 104 8.11 -5.05 7.07
C THR A 104 8.52 -5.30 5.61
N TYR A 105 9.81 -5.13 5.27
CA TYR A 105 10.34 -5.38 3.93
C TYR A 105 10.43 -6.89 3.60
N ILE A 106 10.28 -7.23 2.31
CA ILE A 106 10.35 -8.63 1.83
C ILE A 106 11.59 -8.87 0.97
N TYR A 107 11.84 -7.98 0.00
CA TYR A 107 12.90 -8.13 -0.99
C TYR A 107 14.14 -7.30 -0.60
N PRO A 108 15.28 -7.45 -1.30
CA PRO A 108 16.39 -6.51 -1.18
C PRO A 108 16.02 -5.08 -1.65
N PRO A 109 16.75 -4.04 -1.22
CA PRO A 109 16.43 -2.64 -1.54
C PRO A 109 16.28 -2.33 -3.04
N GLU A 110 17.19 -2.81 -3.89
CA GLU A 110 17.14 -2.53 -5.34
C GLU A 110 15.91 -3.14 -6.01
N ALA A 111 15.62 -4.42 -5.72
CA ALA A 111 14.43 -5.09 -6.24
C ALA A 111 13.15 -4.40 -5.76
N SER A 112 13.12 -3.95 -4.51
CA SER A 112 11.97 -3.25 -3.97
C SER A 112 11.74 -1.88 -4.61
N LYS A 113 12.80 -1.08 -4.80
CA LYS A 113 12.69 0.19 -5.53
C LYS A 113 12.18 -0.03 -6.96
N LYS A 114 12.63 -1.09 -7.63
CA LYS A 114 12.12 -1.45 -8.96
C LYS A 114 10.61 -1.70 -8.94
N LEU A 115 10.09 -2.44 -7.96
CA LEU A 115 8.63 -2.65 -7.82
C LEU A 115 7.87 -1.35 -7.59
N VAL A 116 8.44 -0.42 -6.82
CA VAL A 116 7.86 0.92 -6.62
C VAL A 116 7.77 1.66 -7.96
N THR A 117 8.85 1.70 -8.75
CA THR A 117 8.86 2.40 -10.05
C THR A 117 8.02 1.71 -11.11
N ASP A 118 7.94 0.37 -11.13
CA ASP A 118 7.04 -0.37 -12.01
C ASP A 118 5.58 0.00 -11.69
N THR A 119 5.25 0.14 -10.41
CA THR A 119 3.93 0.60 -9.95
C THR A 119 3.65 2.03 -10.41
N PHE A 120 4.66 2.90 -10.43
CA PHE A 120 4.52 4.26 -10.95
C PHE A 120 4.15 4.26 -12.43
N SER A 121 4.90 3.49 -13.22
CA SER A 121 4.66 3.37 -14.66
C SER A 121 3.26 2.81 -14.95
N TYR A 122 2.87 1.74 -14.25
CA TYR A 122 1.55 1.14 -14.46
C TYR A 122 0.41 2.11 -14.15
N CYS A 123 0.48 2.83 -13.03
CA CYS A 123 -0.57 3.79 -12.67
C CYS A 123 -0.61 5.00 -13.60
N ALA A 124 0.54 5.48 -14.09
CA ALA A 124 0.58 6.57 -15.05
C ALA A 124 -0.23 6.24 -16.33
N ASP A 125 -0.13 5.00 -16.80
CA ASP A 125 -0.79 4.55 -18.02
C ASP A 125 -2.24 4.09 -17.82
N ASN A 126 -2.56 3.51 -16.65
CA ASN A 126 -3.83 2.78 -16.45
C ASN A 126 -4.73 3.35 -15.36
N ILE A 127 -4.18 4.07 -14.37
CA ILE A 127 -4.91 4.55 -13.18
C ILE A 127 -4.45 5.98 -12.84
N PRO A 128 -4.67 6.96 -13.73
CA PRO A 128 -4.05 8.28 -13.64
C PRO A 128 -4.47 9.12 -12.42
N ARG A 129 -5.52 8.70 -11.70
CA ARG A 129 -5.99 9.37 -10.47
C ARG A 129 -5.51 8.68 -9.19
N TRP A 130 -4.56 7.76 -9.31
CA TRP A 130 -3.96 7.04 -8.18
C TRP A 130 -2.69 7.73 -7.70
N ASN A 131 -2.62 8.00 -6.40
CA ASN A 131 -1.38 8.41 -5.75
C ASN A 131 -0.54 7.16 -5.51
N THR A 132 0.54 7.02 -6.28
CA THR A 132 1.36 5.80 -6.34
C THR A 132 2.27 5.59 -5.14
N ILE A 133 2.45 6.62 -4.31
CA ILE A 133 3.28 6.60 -3.12
C ILE A 133 2.80 7.66 -2.13
N SER A 134 2.92 7.36 -0.84
CA SER A 134 2.74 8.29 0.26
C SER A 134 4.00 8.24 1.12
N ILE A 135 4.88 9.21 0.90
CA ILE A 135 6.16 9.32 1.61
C ILE A 135 5.90 9.74 3.06
N SER A 136 6.41 8.97 4.01
CA SER A 136 6.00 9.08 5.41
C SER A 136 7.16 9.40 6.35
N GLY A 137 7.12 10.60 6.93
CA GLY A 137 7.99 11.00 8.05
C GLY A 137 7.57 10.40 9.39
N TYR A 138 6.28 10.10 9.56
CA TYR A 138 5.69 9.62 10.82
C TYR A 138 6.47 8.45 11.45
N HIS A 139 6.82 7.45 10.65
CA HIS A 139 7.53 6.26 11.14
C HIS A 139 8.97 6.54 11.57
N MET A 140 9.62 7.58 11.02
CA MET A 140 10.94 8.01 11.47
C MET A 140 10.86 8.67 12.84
N SER A 141 9.79 9.45 13.07
CA SER A 141 9.51 10.09 14.36
C SER A 141 9.24 9.04 15.44
N GLU A 142 8.40 8.05 15.14
CA GLU A 142 8.10 6.91 16.05
C GLU A 142 9.34 6.06 16.36
N ALA A 143 10.30 5.98 15.44
CA ALA A 143 11.58 5.30 15.66
C ALA A 143 12.59 6.14 16.48
N GLY A 144 12.21 7.33 16.96
CA GLY A 144 13.04 8.22 17.79
C GLY A 144 13.78 9.31 17.01
N GLY A 145 13.43 9.53 15.74
CA GLY A 145 13.98 10.62 14.94
C GLY A 145 13.48 12.00 15.41
N ASN A 146 14.35 13.01 15.39
CA ASN A 146 13.95 14.39 15.64
C ASN A 146 13.33 15.04 14.38
N ALA A 147 12.72 16.22 14.53
CA ALA A 147 12.05 16.92 13.43
C ALA A 147 12.97 17.20 12.21
N VAL A 148 14.27 17.43 12.43
CA VAL A 148 15.22 17.63 11.34
C VAL A 148 15.47 16.33 10.58
N GLN A 149 15.61 15.21 11.28
CA GLN A 149 15.77 13.89 10.69
C GLN A 149 14.52 13.46 9.93
N GLU A 150 13.34 13.64 10.53
CA GLU A 150 12.06 13.36 9.87
C GLU A 150 11.96 14.10 8.53
N LEU A 151 12.23 15.41 8.53
CA LEU A 151 12.19 16.22 7.33
C LEU A 151 13.24 15.78 6.30
N ALA A 152 14.48 15.56 6.75
CA ALA A 152 15.59 15.17 5.88
C ALA A 152 15.32 13.81 5.19
N PHE A 153 14.86 12.80 5.93
CA PHE A 153 14.54 11.49 5.36
C PHE A 153 13.34 11.55 4.44
N THR A 154 12.27 12.26 4.82
CA THR A 154 11.06 12.43 4.00
C THR A 154 11.38 13.04 2.64
N PHE A 155 12.31 14.00 2.55
CA PHE A 155 12.73 14.56 1.25
C PHE A 155 13.79 13.74 0.51
N SER A 156 14.61 12.97 1.22
CA SER A 156 15.69 12.18 0.60
C SER A 156 15.19 10.88 -0.04
N ILE A 157 14.20 10.22 0.57
CA ILE A 157 13.63 8.95 0.09
C ILE A 157 13.13 9.03 -1.36
N PRO A 158 12.32 10.03 -1.76
CA PRO A 158 11.86 10.16 -3.14
C PRO A 158 13.00 10.29 -4.15
N LEU A 159 14.03 11.07 -3.79
CA LEU A 159 15.20 11.25 -4.63
C LEU A 159 15.96 9.93 -4.84
N LEU A 160 16.01 9.07 -3.82
CA LEU A 160 16.66 7.77 -3.94
C LEU A 160 15.85 6.76 -4.74
N ILE A 161 14.51 6.80 -4.64
CA ILE A 161 13.60 5.96 -5.44
C ILE A 161 13.74 6.31 -6.93
N LEU A 162 13.79 7.59 -7.26
CA LEU A 162 13.88 8.05 -8.65
C LEU A 162 15.27 7.89 -9.28
N ARG A 163 16.31 7.63 -8.48
CA ARG A 163 17.70 7.44 -8.92
C ARG A 163 18.03 5.97 -9.21
N LEU A 164 17.09 5.18 -9.70
CA LEU A 164 17.46 3.85 -10.23
C LEU A 164 18.52 4.01 -11.34
N PRO A 165 19.55 3.16 -11.37
CA PRO A 165 20.59 3.20 -12.40
C PRO A 165 20.03 3.01 -13.82
#